data_AF-A0A6G4WHD1-F1
#
_entry.id   AF-A0A6G4WHD1-F1
#
_cell.length_a   1.000
_cell.length_b   1.000
_cell.length_c   1.000
_cell.angle_alpha   90.00
_cell.angle_beta   90.00
_cell.angle_gamma   90.00
#
_symmetry.space_group_name_H-M   'P 1'
#
loop_
_entity.id
_entity.type
_entity.pdbx_description
1 polymer ?
#
loop_
_entity_poly.entity_id
_entity_poly.type
_entity_poly.pdbx_seq_one_letter_code
_entity_poly.pdbx_strand_id
1 'polypeptide(L)'
;MAEEVRVSIEADTAPFMAALENLQGLSDRFGSQLTGALKGAAVSGRELDDVLRRIGLNLAGMALDQGLMPLQNLAGSLFSSLLGGLSGALPFAKGGVPGRIAPFASGGVVSAPTYFPMGRDVGLMGEAGAEAILPLQRLADGRLGVAASGGGAPVNVIFNVTAQDAASFRKSEAQITGMLARAVSRGARTL
;
A
#
# COMPACT_ATOMS: atom_id res chain seq x y z
N MET A 1 -26.32 8.62 -83.65
CA MET A 1 -25.19 7.77 -83.23
C MET A 1 -24.63 8.41 -81.97
N ALA A 2 -24.75 7.76 -80.81
CA ALA A 2 -24.18 8.26 -79.55
C ALA A 2 -22.88 7.51 -79.31
N GLU A 3 -21.78 8.25 -79.20
CA GLU A 3 -20.44 7.71 -79.04
C GLU A 3 -20.17 7.42 -77.57
N GLU A 4 -19.91 6.15 -77.25
CA GLU A 4 -19.65 5.68 -75.89
C GLU A 4 -18.18 5.91 -75.56
N VAL A 5 -17.90 6.94 -74.76
CA VAL A 5 -16.56 7.21 -74.24
C VAL A 5 -16.31 6.33 -73.02
N ARG A 6 -15.42 5.34 -73.15
CA ARG A 6 -14.96 4.52 -72.03
C ARG A 6 -13.67 5.09 -71.46
N VAL A 7 -13.76 5.59 -70.23
CA VAL A 7 -12.60 6.04 -69.44
C VAL A 7 -12.28 4.95 -68.41
N SER A 8 -11.10 4.33 -68.52
CA SER A 8 -10.57 3.43 -67.50
C SER A 8 -9.83 4.24 -66.43
N ILE A 9 -10.37 4.24 -65.21
CA ILE A 9 -9.75 4.90 -64.04
C ILE A 9 -8.97 3.83 -63.28
N GLU A 10 -7.65 3.97 -63.23
CA GLU A 10 -6.78 3.15 -62.40
C GLU A 10 -6.59 3.86 -61.06
N ALA A 11 -7.39 3.49 -60.07
CA ALA A 11 -7.36 4.08 -58.73
C ALA A 11 -6.43 3.28 -57.81
N ASP A 12 -5.52 3.98 -57.11
CA ASP A 12 -4.66 3.36 -56.10
C ASP A 12 -5.51 2.94 -54.89
N THR A 13 -5.68 1.63 -54.74
CA THR A 13 -6.50 1.00 -53.70
C THR A 13 -5.71 0.64 -52.45
N ALA A 14 -4.38 0.83 -52.43
CA ALA A 14 -3.53 0.54 -51.28
C ALA A 14 -3.99 1.21 -49.97
N PRO A 15 -4.32 2.52 -49.93
CA PRO A 15 -4.78 3.17 -48.69
C PRO A 15 -6.15 2.66 -48.22
N PHE A 16 -7.01 2.26 -49.16
CA PHE A 16 -8.32 1.70 -48.84
C PHE A 16 -8.21 0.30 -48.26
N MET A 17 -7.33 -0.55 -48.82
CA MET A 17 -7.03 -1.87 -48.28
C MET A 17 -6.43 -1.79 -46.87
N ALA A 18 -5.50 -0.86 -46.63
CA ALA A 18 -4.93 -0.63 -45.31
C ALA A 18 -5.99 -0.16 -44.27
N ALA A 19 -6.94 0.67 -44.69
CA ALA A 19 -8.04 1.08 -43.84
C ALA A 19 -8.97 -0.10 -43.49
N LEU A 20 -9.27 -0.97 -44.45
CA LEU A 20 -10.07 -2.18 -44.22
C LEU A 20 -9.36 -3.18 -43.31
N GLU A 21 -8.05 -3.38 -43.48
CA GLU A 21 -7.25 -4.26 -42.62
C GLU A 21 -7.17 -3.72 -41.18
N ASN A 22 -7.03 -2.40 -41.02
CA ASN A 22 -7.08 -1.77 -39.69
C ASN A 22 -8.47 -1.91 -39.06
N LEU A 23 -9.54 -1.69 -39.82
CA LEU A 23 -10.92 -1.89 -39.34
C LEU A 23 -11.16 -3.35 -38.95
N GLN A 24 -10.63 -4.31 -39.71
CA GLN A 24 -10.70 -5.73 -39.39
C GLN A 24 -9.94 -6.03 -38.08
N GLY A 25 -8.71 -5.54 -37.94
CA GLY A 25 -7.93 -5.71 -36.72
C GLY A 25 -8.56 -5.06 -35.48
N LEU A 26 -9.20 -3.91 -35.64
CA LEU A 26 -9.99 -3.27 -34.57
C LEU A 26 -11.23 -4.10 -34.22
N SER A 27 -11.93 -4.65 -35.21
CA SER A 27 -13.11 -5.48 -35.02
C SER A 27 -12.78 -6.80 -34.32
N ASP A 28 -11.67 -7.44 -34.68
CA ASP A 28 -11.19 -8.68 -34.06
C ASP A 28 -10.80 -8.47 -32.60
N ARG A 29 -10.09 -7.36 -32.31
CA ARG A 29 -9.74 -6.98 -30.93
C ARG A 29 -10.99 -6.68 -30.12
N PHE A 30 -11.91 -5.89 -30.66
CA PHE A 30 -13.18 -5.59 -30.02
C PHE A 30 -13.99 -6.86 -29.73
N GLY A 31 -14.07 -7.79 -30.69
CA GLY A 31 -14.73 -9.08 -30.52
C GLY A 31 -14.09 -9.91 -29.42
N SER A 32 -12.77 -10.04 -29.41
CA SER A 32 -12.05 -10.78 -28.37
C SER A 32 -12.20 -10.17 -26.97
N GLN A 33 -12.23 -8.84 -26.87
CA GLN A 33 -12.46 -8.12 -25.61
C GLN A 33 -13.90 -8.27 -25.13
N LEU A 34 -14.88 -8.18 -26.03
CA LEU A 34 -16.30 -8.34 -25.71
C LEU A 34 -16.60 -9.78 -25.28
N THR A 35 -16.10 -10.77 -26.02
CA THR A 35 -16.24 -12.18 -25.66
C THR A 35 -15.48 -12.52 -24.38
N GLY A 36 -14.30 -11.94 -24.18
CA GLY A 36 -13.53 -12.06 -22.93
C GLY A 36 -14.27 -11.46 -21.73
N ALA A 37 -14.90 -10.31 -21.90
CA ALA A 37 -15.72 -9.66 -20.88
C ALA A 37 -17.00 -10.46 -20.58
N LEU A 38 -17.70 -10.96 -21.60
CA LEU A 38 -18.89 -11.81 -21.44
C LEU A 38 -18.56 -13.15 -20.79
N LYS A 39 -17.44 -13.79 -21.18
CA LYS A 39 -16.94 -15.01 -20.53
C LYS A 39 -16.51 -14.73 -19.09
N GLY A 40 -15.84 -13.60 -18.85
CA GLY A 40 -15.45 -13.16 -17.52
C GLY A 40 -16.66 -12.91 -16.61
N ALA A 41 -17.71 -12.27 -17.14
CA ALA A 41 -18.96 -12.02 -16.43
C ALA A 41 -19.75 -13.30 -16.12
N ALA A 42 -19.86 -14.19 -17.11
CA ALA A 42 -20.57 -15.47 -16.94
C ALA A 42 -19.82 -16.45 -16.02
N VAL A 43 -18.48 -16.43 -16.01
CA VAL A 43 -17.65 -17.32 -15.17
C VAL A 43 -17.46 -16.77 -13.76
N SER A 44 -17.42 -15.44 -13.58
CA SER A 44 -17.06 -14.86 -12.28
C SER A 44 -18.24 -14.53 -11.37
N GLY A 45 -19.49 -14.55 -11.86
CA GLY A 45 -20.67 -14.27 -11.03
C GLY A 45 -20.62 -12.94 -10.27
N ARG A 46 -19.79 -11.98 -10.71
CA ARG A 46 -19.75 -10.61 -10.18
C ARG A 46 -20.72 -9.78 -10.98
N GLU A 47 -21.71 -9.27 -10.28
CA GLU A 47 -22.97 -8.80 -10.81
C GLU A 47 -22.76 -7.64 -11.78
N LEU A 48 -23.50 -7.65 -12.89
CA LEU A 48 -23.67 -6.51 -13.80
C LEU A 48 -23.92 -5.19 -13.04
N ASP A 49 -24.49 -5.28 -11.84
CA ASP A 49 -24.66 -4.18 -10.90
C ASP A 49 -23.35 -3.44 -10.59
N ASP A 50 -22.24 -4.15 -10.33
CA ASP A 50 -20.95 -3.51 -10.03
C ASP A 50 -20.42 -2.69 -11.21
N VAL A 51 -20.63 -3.20 -12.44
CA VAL A 51 -20.21 -2.52 -13.66
C VAL A 51 -21.07 -1.27 -13.88
N LEU A 52 -22.39 -1.38 -13.70
CA LEU A 52 -23.32 -0.26 -13.85
C LEU A 52 -23.13 0.79 -12.74
N ARG A 53 -22.89 0.36 -11.50
CA ARG A 53 -22.53 1.25 -10.38
C ARG A 53 -21.27 2.01 -10.67
N ARG A 54 -20.24 1.34 -11.21
CA ARG A 54 -18.96 1.99 -11.54
C ARG A 54 -19.10 3.00 -12.68
N ILE A 55 -19.90 2.69 -13.69
CA ILE A 55 -20.21 3.64 -14.77
C ILE A 55 -21.01 4.83 -14.21
N GLY A 56 -22.00 4.57 -13.37
CA GLY A 56 -22.80 5.61 -12.72
C GLY A 56 -21.97 6.52 -11.81
N LEU A 57 -21.08 5.97 -11.00
CA LEU A 57 -20.17 6.72 -10.14
C LEU A 57 -19.17 7.56 -10.94
N ASN A 58 -18.66 7.04 -12.06
CA ASN A 58 -17.75 7.78 -12.93
C ASN A 58 -18.47 8.92 -13.67
N LEU A 59 -19.69 8.69 -14.15
CA LEU A 59 -20.51 9.73 -14.80
C LEU A 59 -20.96 10.81 -13.80
N ALA A 60 -21.33 10.41 -12.58
CA ALA A 60 -21.67 11.33 -11.51
C ALA A 60 -20.44 12.16 -11.08
N GLY A 61 -19.26 11.53 -11.01
CA GLY A 61 -18.00 12.21 -10.74
C GLY A 61 -17.68 13.26 -11.82
N MET A 62 -17.77 12.89 -13.11
CA MET A 62 -17.53 13.83 -14.21
C MET A 62 -18.53 14.99 -14.25
N ALA A 63 -19.81 14.73 -14.00
CA ALA A 63 -20.84 15.77 -13.97
C ALA A 63 -20.68 16.72 -12.78
N LEU A 64 -20.31 16.18 -11.61
CA LEU A 64 -20.04 16.97 -10.41
C LEU A 64 -18.77 17.80 -10.58
N ASP A 65 -17.71 17.23 -11.16
CA ASP A 65 -16.47 17.94 -11.45
C ASP A 65 -16.70 19.07 -12.46
N GLN A 66 -17.46 18.84 -13.54
CA GLN A 66 -17.82 19.89 -14.49
C GLN A 66 -18.73 20.97 -13.88
N GLY A 67 -19.65 20.60 -12.98
CA GLY A 67 -20.51 21.56 -12.27
C GLY A 67 -19.78 22.40 -11.23
N LEU A 68 -18.70 21.86 -10.65
CA LEU A 68 -17.87 22.55 -9.66
C LEU A 68 -16.68 23.29 -10.28
N MET A 69 -16.39 23.14 -11.58
CA MET A 69 -15.32 23.89 -12.27
C MET A 69 -15.30 25.41 -11.97
N PRO A 70 -16.45 26.13 -11.95
CA PRO A 70 -16.44 27.57 -11.63
C PRO A 70 -16.04 27.85 -10.18
N LEU A 71 -16.46 26.99 -9.24
CA LEU A 71 -16.09 27.07 -7.83
C LEU A 71 -14.64 26.65 -7.59
N GLN A 72 -14.15 25.65 -8.32
CA GLN A 72 -12.74 25.23 -8.30
C GLN A 72 -11.83 26.33 -8.84
N ASN A 73 -12.23 27.03 -9.90
CA ASN A 73 -11.48 28.16 -10.47
C ASN A 73 -11.50 29.39 -9.54
N LEU A 74 -12.62 29.66 -8.86
CA LEU A 74 -12.71 30.74 -7.87
C LEU A 74 -11.90 30.41 -6.61
N ALA A 75 -12.02 29.19 -6.08
CA ALA A 75 -11.22 28.74 -4.94
C ALA A 75 -9.72 28.71 -5.28
N GLY A 76 -9.36 28.25 -6.49
CA GLY A 76 -8.00 28.24 -6.99
C GLY A 76 -7.41 29.64 -7.16
N SER A 77 -8.18 30.60 -7.66
CA SER A 77 -7.70 31.99 -7.83
C SER A 77 -7.58 32.75 -6.51
N LEU A 78 -8.49 32.55 -5.56
CA LEU A 78 -8.40 33.13 -4.21
C LEU A 78 -7.25 32.51 -3.41
N PHE A 79 -7.07 31.19 -3.50
CA PHE A 79 -5.95 30.50 -2.88
C PHE A 79 -4.60 30.92 -3.50
N SER A 80 -4.53 31.03 -4.83
CA SER A 80 -3.34 31.52 -5.54
C SER A 80 -3.03 32.97 -5.19
N SER A 81 -4.04 33.81 -4.95
CA SER A 81 -3.83 35.22 -4.57
C SER A 81 -3.34 35.35 -3.12
N LEU A 82 -3.87 34.53 -2.22
CA LEU A 82 -3.43 34.46 -0.82
C LEU A 82 -2.01 33.90 -0.70
N LEU A 83 -1.72 32.80 -1.40
CA LEU A 83 -0.39 32.20 -1.48
C LEU A 83 0.60 33.17 -2.15
N GLY A 84 0.22 33.75 -3.29
CA GLY A 84 1.03 34.73 -4.02
C GLY A 84 1.42 35.92 -3.15
N GLY A 85 0.46 36.48 -2.42
CA GLY A 85 0.70 37.59 -1.48
C GLY A 85 1.56 37.21 -0.27
N LEU A 86 1.51 35.95 0.18
CA LEU A 86 2.33 35.45 1.30
C LEU A 86 3.75 35.06 0.86
N SER A 87 3.92 34.62 -0.40
CA SER A 87 5.22 34.22 -0.97
C SER A 87 6.15 35.39 -1.27
N GLY A 88 5.63 36.60 -1.49
CA GLY A 88 6.41 37.81 -1.68
C GLY A 88 6.96 38.44 -0.39
N ALA A 89 6.48 38.01 0.78
CA ALA A 89 6.81 38.61 2.08
C ALA A 89 7.81 37.79 2.93
N LEU A 90 8.31 36.66 2.43
CA LEU A 90 9.18 35.76 3.19
C LEU A 90 10.57 35.67 2.54
N PRO A 91 11.64 36.21 3.18
CA PRO A 91 12.97 36.31 2.58
C PRO A 91 13.70 34.96 2.70
N PHE A 92 13.41 34.01 1.81
CA PHE A 92 14.10 32.72 1.78
C PHE A 92 14.88 32.55 0.47
N ALA A 93 15.94 33.34 0.31
CA ALA A 93 16.86 33.27 -0.83
C ALA A 93 17.83 32.06 -0.79
N LYS A 94 17.81 31.24 0.26
CA LYS A 94 18.69 30.06 0.42
C LYS A 94 17.97 28.86 1.05
N GLY A 95 16.92 28.36 0.40
CA GLY A 95 16.37 27.03 0.69
C GLY A 95 15.77 26.87 2.08
N GLY A 96 14.64 27.54 2.33
CA GLY A 96 13.73 27.17 3.43
C GLY A 96 12.63 26.26 2.90
N VAL A 97 12.24 25.23 3.65
CA VAL A 97 11.05 24.41 3.33
C VAL A 97 9.82 25.31 3.49
N PRO A 98 9.11 25.69 2.41
CA PRO A 98 7.92 26.51 2.53
C PRO A 98 6.76 25.58 2.89
N GLY A 99 6.39 25.57 4.16
CA GLY A 99 5.29 24.75 4.64
C GLY A 99 5.46 24.42 6.11
N ARG A 100 4.34 24.23 6.80
CA ARG A 100 4.35 23.62 8.13
C ARG A 100 5.12 22.31 8.03
N ILE A 101 6.25 22.20 8.72
CA ILE A 101 6.91 20.93 8.95
C ILE A 101 5.84 20.07 9.62
N ALA A 102 5.26 19.13 8.87
CA ALA A 102 4.42 18.10 9.42
C ALA A 102 5.42 17.07 9.97
N PRO A 103 5.70 17.06 11.29
CA PRO A 103 6.53 16.01 11.83
C PRO A 103 5.86 14.68 11.47
N PHE A 104 6.67 13.71 11.01
CA PHE A 104 6.28 12.30 11.01
C PHE A 104 6.19 11.83 12.46
N ALA A 105 5.31 12.45 13.25
CA ALA A 105 5.23 12.34 14.71
C ALA A 105 4.95 10.91 15.17
N SER A 106 4.59 10.03 14.24
CA SER A 106 4.26 8.63 14.47
C SER A 106 5.34 7.65 14.02
N GLY A 107 6.38 8.08 13.29
CA GLY A 107 7.36 7.16 12.68
C GLY A 107 6.68 6.12 11.76
N GLY A 108 6.36 6.51 10.53
CA GLY A 108 5.68 5.64 9.57
C GLY A 108 6.63 5.05 8.53
N VAL A 109 6.35 3.81 8.11
CA VAL A 109 6.97 3.14 6.96
C VAL A 109 6.40 3.74 5.69
N VAL A 110 7.25 4.14 4.75
CA VAL A 110 6.80 4.57 3.41
C VAL A 110 6.83 3.38 2.47
N SER A 111 5.70 2.68 2.49
CA SER A 111 5.46 1.42 1.77
C SER A 111 5.33 1.57 0.25
N ALA A 112 5.39 2.79 -0.30
CA ALA A 112 5.35 3.04 -1.73
C ALA A 112 6.10 4.34 -2.10
N PRO A 113 6.69 4.43 -3.32
CA PRO A 113 7.35 5.65 -3.78
C PRO A 113 6.43 6.87 -3.66
N THR A 114 6.78 7.80 -2.79
CA THR A 114 5.98 8.98 -2.43
C THR A 114 6.75 10.23 -2.80
N TYR A 115 6.13 11.10 -3.60
CA TYR A 115 6.72 12.37 -3.98
C TYR A 115 6.54 13.41 -2.87
N PHE A 116 7.57 14.20 -2.60
CA PHE A 116 7.52 15.31 -1.67
C PHE A 116 8.16 16.57 -2.28
N PRO A 117 7.64 17.78 -1.97
CA PRO A 117 8.21 19.02 -2.49
C PRO A 117 9.57 19.30 -1.84
N MET A 118 10.60 19.53 -2.67
CA MET A 118 11.96 19.89 -2.25
C MET A 118 12.36 21.24 -2.87
N GLY A 119 11.80 22.33 -2.34
CA GLY A 119 12.09 23.68 -2.85
C GLY A 119 11.60 23.87 -4.29
N ARG A 120 12.53 23.95 -5.25
CA ARG A 120 12.21 24.07 -6.69
C ARG A 120 12.07 22.72 -7.40
N ASP A 121 12.42 21.64 -6.73
CA ASP A 121 12.44 20.29 -7.29
C ASP A 121 11.46 19.37 -6.56
N VAL A 122 11.19 18.20 -7.13
CA VAL A 122 10.40 17.13 -6.51
C VAL A 122 11.35 16.04 -6.00
N GLY A 123 11.28 15.73 -4.71
CA GLY A 123 11.94 14.59 -4.12
C GLY A 123 11.06 13.35 -4.22
N LEU A 124 11.68 12.18 -4.38
CA LEU A 124 11.01 10.88 -4.29
C LEU A 124 11.53 10.15 -3.06
N MET A 125 10.63 9.78 -2.16
CA MET A 125 10.95 8.97 -0.98
C MET A 125 10.36 7.57 -1.15
N GLY A 126 11.15 6.54 -0.86
CA GLY A 126 10.69 5.16 -0.90
C GLY A 126 11.70 4.25 -0.22
N GLU A 127 11.23 3.18 0.39
CA GLU A 127 12.07 2.17 1.02
C GLU A 127 12.51 1.13 0.00
N ALA A 128 13.72 0.58 0.17
CA ALA A 128 14.32 -0.33 -0.81
C ALA A 128 13.67 -1.74 -0.84
N GLY A 129 12.75 -2.05 0.08
CA GLY A 129 12.07 -3.33 0.17
C GLY A 129 11.28 -3.50 1.48
N ALA A 130 10.69 -4.68 1.68
CA ALA A 130 9.95 -4.99 2.91
C ALA A 130 10.91 -5.13 4.10
N GLU A 131 10.84 -4.21 5.05
CA GLU A 131 11.60 -4.25 6.30
C GLU A 131 10.78 -4.90 7.44
N ALA A 132 11.45 -5.64 8.32
CA ALA A 132 10.82 -6.23 9.49
C ALA A 132 11.00 -5.30 10.71
N ILE A 133 9.89 -4.96 11.39
CA ILE A 133 9.94 -4.26 12.68
C ILE A 133 10.20 -5.30 13.76
N LEU A 134 11.43 -5.34 14.25
CA LEU A 134 11.85 -6.25 15.31
C LEU A 134 11.92 -5.49 16.65
N PRO A 135 11.45 -6.07 17.77
CA PRO A 135 11.59 -5.44 19.06
C PRO A 135 13.07 -5.31 19.41
N LEU A 136 13.56 -4.08 19.53
CA LEU A 136 14.94 -3.81 19.95
C LEU A 136 15.02 -3.75 21.47
N GLN A 137 16.05 -4.37 22.03
CA GLN A 137 16.38 -4.27 23.45
C GLN A 137 17.84 -3.88 23.61
N ARG A 138 18.12 -3.08 24.64
CA ARG A 138 19.49 -2.75 25.02
C ARG A 138 20.10 -3.91 25.79
N LEU A 139 21.28 -4.37 25.38
CA LEU A 139 22.05 -5.38 26.08
C LEU A 139 22.76 -4.78 27.30
N ALA A 140 23.27 -5.65 28.17
CA ALA A 140 24.04 -5.26 29.36
C ALA A 140 25.35 -4.50 29.02
N ASP A 141 25.87 -4.68 27.81
CA ASP A 141 27.03 -3.95 27.27
C ASP A 141 26.66 -2.58 26.66
N GLY A 142 25.38 -2.19 26.72
CA GLY A 142 24.87 -0.91 26.21
C GLY A 142 24.54 -0.91 24.71
N ARG A 143 24.87 -1.97 23.97
CA ARG A 143 24.56 -2.09 22.54
C ARG A 143 23.08 -2.41 22.34
N LEU A 144 22.54 -2.07 21.16
CA LEU A 144 21.19 -2.46 20.77
C LEU A 144 21.24 -3.81 20.07
N GLY A 145 20.34 -4.71 20.46
CA GLY A 145 20.13 -6.00 19.81
C GLY A 145 18.65 -6.27 19.58
N VAL A 146 18.35 -7.33 18.84
CA VAL A 146 16.98 -7.78 18.57
C VAL A 146 16.54 -8.74 19.67
N ALA A 147 15.40 -8.45 20.31
CA ALA A 147 14.77 -9.37 21.24
C ALA A 147 14.14 -10.53 20.46
N ALA A 148 14.59 -11.76 20.74
CA ALA A 148 13.93 -12.96 20.26
C ALA A 148 12.63 -13.16 21.06
N SER A 149 11.48 -12.89 20.44
CA SER A 149 10.19 -13.21 21.06
C SER A 149 10.04 -14.73 21.17
N GLY A 150 9.99 -15.25 22.40
CA GLY A 150 9.63 -16.66 22.67
C GLY A 150 10.74 -17.52 23.30
N GLY A 151 11.93 -16.98 23.54
CA GLY A 151 13.01 -17.68 24.25
C GLY A 151 13.13 -17.23 25.69
N GLY A 152 12.17 -17.58 26.55
CA GLY A 152 12.33 -17.38 28.00
C GLY A 152 13.64 -18.03 28.45
N ALA A 153 14.46 -17.32 29.22
CA ALA A 153 15.73 -17.84 29.72
C ALA A 153 15.50 -19.21 30.41
N PRO A 154 16.38 -20.20 30.19
CA PRO A 154 16.19 -21.52 30.81
C PRO A 154 16.16 -21.38 32.33
N VAL A 155 15.01 -21.71 32.95
CA VAL A 155 14.84 -21.69 34.40
C VAL A 155 15.53 -22.91 34.99
N ASN A 156 16.70 -22.72 35.59
CA ASN A 156 17.38 -23.77 36.34
C ASN A 156 16.92 -23.74 37.81
N VAL A 157 16.29 -24.81 38.29
CA VAL A 157 15.84 -24.96 39.69
C VAL A 157 16.65 -26.07 40.37
N ILE A 158 17.51 -25.70 41.31
CA ILE A 158 18.28 -26.64 42.14
C ILE A 158 17.51 -26.88 43.44
N PHE A 159 17.14 -28.13 43.70
CA PHE A 159 16.36 -28.52 44.88
C PHE A 159 17.09 -29.57 45.70
N ASN A 160 17.50 -29.21 46.93
CA ASN A 160 18.21 -30.11 47.83
C ASN A 160 17.24 -30.65 48.88
N VAL A 161 17.10 -31.98 48.94
CA VAL A 161 16.24 -32.65 49.93
C VAL A 161 17.09 -33.49 50.88
N THR A 162 16.91 -33.24 52.18
CA THR A 162 17.47 -34.07 53.25
C THR A 162 16.34 -34.83 53.91
N ALA A 163 16.31 -36.15 53.75
CA ALA A 163 15.38 -37.04 54.42
C ALA A 163 16.14 -37.93 55.41
N GLN A 164 15.55 -38.19 56.58
CA GLN A 164 16.14 -39.09 57.59
C GLN A 164 15.95 -40.57 57.23
N ASP A 165 14.87 -40.90 56.51
CA ASP A 165 14.57 -42.27 56.06
C ASP A 165 13.68 -42.25 54.78
N ALA A 166 13.56 -43.40 54.10
CA ALA A 166 12.81 -43.54 52.84
C ALA A 166 11.27 -43.54 52.99
N ALA A 167 10.74 -43.86 54.16
CA ALA A 167 9.29 -43.79 54.43
C ALA A 167 8.85 -42.34 54.67
N SER A 168 9.67 -41.56 55.38
CA SER A 168 9.52 -40.13 55.60
C SER A 168 9.56 -39.35 54.28
N PHE A 169 10.44 -39.73 53.35
CA PHE A 169 10.43 -39.13 52.00
C PHE A 169 9.11 -39.40 51.25
N ARG A 170 8.63 -40.64 51.24
CA ARG A 170 7.35 -41.01 50.58
C ARG A 170 6.16 -40.26 51.16
N LYS A 171 6.14 -40.04 52.49
CA LYS A 171 5.09 -39.26 53.16
C LYS A 171 5.09 -37.79 52.74
N SER A 172 6.27 -37.23 52.42
CA SER A 172 6.45 -35.83 52.02
C SER A 172 6.52 -35.60 50.51
N GLU A 173 6.43 -36.65 49.69
CA GLU A 173 6.54 -36.59 48.23
C GLU A 173 5.53 -35.61 47.61
N ALA A 174 4.26 -35.68 47.99
CA ALA A 174 3.22 -34.78 47.49
C ALA A 174 3.50 -33.30 47.81
N GLN A 175 4.09 -33.03 48.98
CA GLN A 175 4.46 -31.69 49.40
C GLN A 175 5.66 -31.16 48.60
N ILE A 176 6.67 -32.01 48.37
CA ILE A 176 7.86 -31.69 47.59
C ILE A 176 7.47 -31.37 46.13
N THR A 177 6.64 -32.20 45.51
CA THR A 177 6.15 -31.98 44.14
C THR A 177 5.34 -30.68 44.04
N GLY A 178 4.51 -30.38 45.04
CA GLY A 178 3.78 -29.12 45.12
C GLY A 178 4.70 -27.89 45.26
N MET A 179 5.79 -28.00 46.03
CA MET A 179 6.79 -26.93 46.14
C MET A 179 7.56 -26.73 44.83
N LEU A 180 7.94 -27.80 44.14
CA LEU A 180 8.61 -27.75 42.85
C LEU A 180 7.73 -27.09 41.77
N ALA A 181 6.48 -27.52 41.65
CA ALA A 181 5.53 -26.95 40.69
C ALA A 181 5.29 -25.44 40.93
N ARG A 182 5.24 -25.02 42.20
CA ARG A 182 5.15 -23.60 42.57
C ARG A 182 6.44 -22.83 42.29
N ALA A 183 7.61 -23.45 42.46
CA ALA A 183 8.89 -22.83 42.15
C ALA A 183 9.03 -22.58 40.63
N VAL A 184 8.73 -23.60 39.82
CA VAL A 184 8.77 -23.51 38.35
C VAL A 184 7.77 -22.47 37.81
N SER A 185 6.53 -22.49 38.31
CA SER A 185 5.49 -21.53 37.86
C SER A 185 5.73 -20.08 38.30
N ARG A 186 6.56 -19.84 39.31
CA ARG A 186 7.04 -18.50 39.66
C ARG A 186 8.20 -18.09 38.76
N GLY A 187 9.18 -18.97 38.53
CA GLY A 187 10.30 -18.71 37.62
C GLY A 187 9.85 -18.42 36.19
N ALA A 188 8.83 -19.13 35.70
CA ALA A 188 8.27 -18.92 34.36
C ALA A 188 7.47 -17.61 34.20
N ARG A 189 7.08 -16.93 35.29
CA ARG A 189 6.31 -15.67 35.26
C ARG A 189 7.17 -14.42 35.43
N THR A 190 8.39 -14.57 35.93
CA THR A 190 9.32 -13.46 36.18
C THR A 190 10.32 -13.24 35.04
N LEU A 191 10.19 -13.99 33.95
CA LEU A 191 10.94 -13.89 32.70
C LEU A 191 10.03 -13.37 31.59
#